data_AF-A0A3P7LQH7-F1
#
_entry.id   AF-A0A3P7LQH7-F1
#
_cell.length_a   1.000
_cell.length_b   1.000
_cell.length_c   1.000
_cell.angle_alpha   90.00
_cell.angle_beta   90.00
_cell.angle_gamma   90.00
#
_symmetry.space_group_name_H-M   'P 1'
#
loop_
_entity.id
_entity.type
_entity.pdbx_description
1 polymer ?
#
loop_
_entity_poly.entity_id
_entity_poly.type
_entity_poly.pdbx_seq_one_letter_code
_entity_poly.pdbx_strand_id
1 'polypeptide(L)'
;MFLTATRALIYCDNDLSRAADLAFSDPHKLDIPPPTAEENFATSVPQVNASASTAPTVPPTANLSNGDSRYELIGMISHMGNSTASGHYVCHIKRSALSKGVPGVTATCEPAPSEGPNEWVIFNDEKVARSECPPFQHAYLYVFLTMAEKSDDLYLPNAVIGRIIREAVSLLFP
;
A
#
# COMPACT_ATOMS: atom_id res chain seq x y z
N MET A 1 12.22 -6.75 13.56
CA MET A 1 12.64 -6.81 12.15
C MET A 1 13.73 -7.87 11.92
N PHE A 2 14.84 -7.87 12.67
CA PHE A 2 15.91 -8.87 12.50
C PHE A 2 15.47 -10.34 12.67
N LEU A 3 14.57 -10.63 13.62
CA LEU A 3 14.10 -12.00 13.88
C LEU A 3 13.33 -12.63 12.70
N THR A 4 12.55 -11.81 11.99
CA THR A 4 11.72 -12.25 10.85
C THR A 4 12.59 -12.67 9.66
N ALA A 5 13.62 -11.87 9.35
CA ALA A 5 14.55 -12.16 8.27
C ALA A 5 15.34 -13.45 8.53
N THR A 6 15.85 -13.63 9.75
CA THR A 6 16.58 -14.85 10.14
C THR A 6 15.68 -16.09 10.07
N ARG A 7 14.43 -16.00 10.53
CA ARG A 7 13.49 -17.12 10.46
C ARG A 7 13.11 -17.46 9.02
N ALA A 8 12.93 -16.48 8.16
CA ALA A 8 12.62 -16.72 6.75
C ALA A 8 13.74 -17.49 6.04
N LEU A 9 15.01 -17.13 6.32
CA LEU A 9 16.17 -17.86 5.80
C LEU A 9 16.23 -19.29 6.33
N ILE A 10 16.00 -19.51 7.62
CA ILE A 10 16.01 -20.87 8.20
C ILE A 10 14.90 -21.73 7.59
N TYR A 11 13.69 -21.19 7.41
CA TYR A 11 12.57 -21.90 6.76
C TYR A 11 12.83 -22.25 5.28
N CYS A 12 13.80 -21.57 4.66
CA CYS A 12 14.11 -21.69 3.25
C CYS A 12 15.52 -22.25 3.01
N ASP A 13 16.12 -22.94 3.99
CA ASP A 13 17.46 -23.55 3.87
C ASP A 13 18.55 -22.55 3.42
N ASN A 14 18.46 -21.31 3.91
CA ASN A 14 19.28 -20.15 3.53
C ASN A 14 19.15 -19.68 2.05
N ASP A 15 18.10 -20.10 1.35
CA ASP A 15 17.74 -19.54 0.04
C ASP A 15 17.12 -18.15 0.21
N LEU A 16 17.85 -17.13 -0.24
CA LEU A 16 17.44 -15.72 -0.13
C LEU A 16 16.15 -15.43 -0.90
N SER A 17 15.99 -15.96 -2.11
CA SER A 17 14.84 -15.66 -2.97
C SER A 17 13.57 -16.22 -2.33
N ARG A 18 13.64 -17.47 -1.87
CA ARG A 18 12.52 -18.12 -1.19
C ARG A 18 12.21 -17.48 0.16
N ALA A 19 13.23 -17.04 0.89
CA ALA A 19 13.05 -16.32 2.14
C ALA A 19 12.36 -14.97 1.94
N ALA A 20 12.73 -14.22 0.90
CA ALA A 20 12.07 -12.97 0.54
C ALA A 20 10.60 -13.21 0.18
N ASP A 21 10.31 -14.19 -0.68
CA ASP A 21 8.95 -14.55 -1.07
C ASP A 21 8.10 -14.96 0.14
N LEU A 22 8.66 -15.77 1.04
CA LEU A 22 7.99 -16.21 2.25
C LEU A 22 7.68 -15.04 3.20
N ALA A 23 8.61 -14.09 3.35
CA ALA A 23 8.45 -12.94 4.22
C ALA A 23 7.27 -12.03 3.82
N PHE A 24 6.96 -11.95 2.52
CA PHE A 24 5.83 -11.16 2.02
C PHE A 24 4.55 -11.98 1.83
N SER A 25 4.66 -13.26 1.49
CA SER A 25 3.49 -14.09 1.18
C SER A 25 2.80 -14.64 2.44
N ASP A 26 3.58 -15.11 3.42
CA ASP A 26 3.07 -15.74 4.65
C ASP A 26 3.88 -15.29 5.88
N PRO A 27 3.78 -14.00 6.28
CA PRO A 27 4.54 -13.49 7.41
C PRO A 27 4.22 -14.24 8.72
N HIS A 28 3.00 -14.78 8.88
CA HIS A 28 2.59 -15.54 10.06
C HIS A 28 3.32 -16.87 10.24
N LYS A 29 3.82 -17.47 9.16
CA LYS A 29 4.63 -18.70 9.26
C LYS A 29 5.95 -18.43 9.98
N LEU A 30 6.41 -17.18 9.97
CA LEU A 30 7.64 -16.74 10.64
C LEU A 30 7.44 -16.46 12.12
N ASP A 31 6.21 -16.44 12.62
CA ASP A 31 5.93 -16.37 14.07
C ASP A 31 6.14 -17.73 14.75
N ILE A 32 5.96 -18.81 13.98
CA ILE A 32 6.16 -20.19 14.39
C ILE A 32 7.68 -20.50 14.40
N PRO A 33 8.21 -21.18 15.43
CA PRO A 33 9.60 -21.64 15.42
C PRO A 33 9.84 -22.63 14.27
N PRO A 34 10.98 -22.54 13.55
CA PRO A 34 11.29 -23.45 12.46
C PRO A 34 11.42 -24.89 12.97
N PRO A 35 10.95 -25.90 12.21
CA PRO A 35 10.92 -27.30 12.62
C PRO A 35 12.30 -27.93 12.84
N THR A 36 13.39 -27.24 12.48
CA THR A 36 14.79 -27.66 12.65
C THR A 36 15.52 -26.92 13.77
N ALA A 37 14.85 -26.05 14.54
CA ALA A 37 15.42 -25.54 15.77
C ALA A 37 15.28 -26.61 16.86
N GLU A 38 16.36 -27.34 17.11
CA GLU A 38 16.53 -28.19 18.29
C GLU A 38 16.45 -27.32 19.56
N GLU A 39 15.24 -27.11 20.07
CA GLU A 39 15.04 -26.58 21.42
C GLU A 39 15.27 -27.72 22.42
N ASN A 40 16.47 -27.74 23.00
CA ASN A 40 16.74 -28.41 24.26
C ASN A 40 15.89 -27.79 25.39
N PHE A 41 14.66 -28.23 25.56
CA PHE A 41 13.95 -28.12 26.83
C PHE A 41 13.12 -29.37 27.10
N ALA A 42 13.73 -30.29 27.85
CA ALA A 42 13.06 -31.48 28.35
C ALA A 42 11.90 -31.11 29.28
N THR A 43 10.72 -31.73 29.10
CA THR A 43 9.99 -32.51 30.13
C THR A 43 8.67 -33.11 29.55
N SER A 44 8.71 -34.43 29.32
CA SER A 44 7.67 -35.49 29.50
C SER A 44 6.29 -35.49 28.78
N VAL A 45 6.15 -36.42 27.80
CA VAL A 45 5.08 -37.43 27.45
C VAL A 45 3.56 -37.10 27.46
N PRO A 46 2.68 -37.85 26.73
CA PRO A 46 2.88 -38.80 25.62
C PRO A 46 1.94 -38.62 24.39
N GLN A 47 2.40 -39.20 23.29
CA GLN A 47 1.77 -39.45 21.99
C GLN A 47 0.37 -40.11 22.06
N VAL A 48 -0.62 -39.52 21.37
CA VAL A 48 -1.78 -40.24 20.81
C VAL A 48 -2.04 -39.80 19.37
N ASN A 49 -2.51 -40.77 18.60
CA ASN A 49 -2.43 -40.90 17.15
C ASN A 49 -3.70 -40.38 16.43
N ALA A 50 -3.54 -40.08 15.14
CA ALA A 50 -4.54 -40.15 14.06
C ALA A 50 -5.60 -39.02 13.88
N SER A 51 -5.46 -38.39 12.70
CA SER A 51 -6.51 -38.10 11.70
C SER A 51 -7.47 -36.91 11.88
N ALA A 52 -7.37 -36.05 10.86
CA ALA A 52 -8.44 -35.31 10.18
C ALA A 52 -9.23 -34.26 10.98
N SER A 53 -8.92 -32.99 10.72
CA SER A 53 -9.91 -31.97 10.31
C SER A 53 -9.19 -30.71 9.84
N THR A 54 -9.04 -30.58 8.52
CA THR A 54 -8.67 -29.33 7.87
C THR A 54 -9.87 -28.39 7.95
N ALA A 55 -10.03 -27.70 9.08
CA ALA A 55 -10.85 -26.50 9.11
C ALA A 55 -10.04 -25.39 8.41
N PRO A 56 -10.58 -24.69 7.40
CA PRO A 56 -9.89 -23.55 6.83
C PRO A 56 -9.85 -22.45 7.88
N THR A 57 -8.70 -22.28 8.54
CA THR A 57 -8.40 -21.09 9.32
C THR A 57 -8.47 -19.92 8.36
N VAL A 58 -9.52 -19.11 8.52
CA VAL A 58 -9.76 -17.87 7.79
C VAL A 58 -8.43 -17.09 7.79
N PRO A 59 -7.86 -16.78 6.61
CA PRO A 59 -6.62 -16.02 6.56
C PRO A 59 -6.85 -14.69 7.29
N PRO A 60 -5.86 -14.22 8.07
CA PRO A 60 -5.93 -12.91 8.70
C PRO A 60 -6.20 -11.93 7.56
N THR A 61 -7.36 -11.28 7.66
CA THR A 61 -7.79 -10.23 6.77
C THR A 61 -6.58 -9.33 6.57
N ALA A 62 -6.07 -9.27 5.34
CA ALA A 62 -5.28 -8.13 4.90
C ALA A 62 -5.96 -6.89 5.49
N ASN A 63 -5.19 -5.92 5.99
CA ASN A 63 -5.72 -4.66 6.53
C ASN A 63 -6.44 -3.89 5.40
N LEU A 64 -7.55 -4.43 4.95
CA LEU A 64 -8.44 -3.93 3.93
C LEU A 64 -9.24 -2.88 4.69
N SER A 65 -8.84 -1.63 4.53
CA SER A 65 -9.68 -0.53 4.99
C SER A 65 -11.02 -0.68 4.29
N ASN A 66 -12.10 -0.94 5.03
CA ASN A 66 -13.49 -0.88 4.55
C ASN A 66 -13.92 0.58 4.27
N GLY A 67 -13.02 1.38 3.68
CA GLY A 67 -13.25 2.80 3.40
C GLY A 67 -14.41 3.00 2.43
N ASP A 68 -14.84 4.26 2.31
CA ASP A 68 -15.97 4.65 1.48
C ASP A 68 -15.88 4.09 0.06
N SER A 69 -16.97 3.52 -0.43
CA SER A 69 -17.08 2.94 -1.79
C SER A 69 -17.03 3.97 -2.91
N ARG A 70 -16.63 5.22 -2.63
CA ARG A 70 -16.51 6.30 -3.61
C ARG A 70 -15.07 6.47 -4.00
N TYR A 71 -14.85 6.54 -5.30
CA TYR A 71 -13.52 6.62 -5.88
C TYR A 71 -13.45 7.75 -6.90
N GLU A 72 -12.30 8.40 -6.99
CA GLU A 72 -11.99 9.39 -8.02
C GLU A 72 -10.89 8.84 -8.91
N LEU A 73 -11.09 8.93 -10.23
CA LEU A 73 -10.06 8.61 -11.20
C LEU A 73 -8.97 9.68 -11.14
N ILE A 74 -7.75 9.27 -10.82
CA ILE A 74 -6.61 10.19 -10.67
C ILE A 74 -5.52 9.99 -11.71
N GLY A 75 -5.49 8.83 -12.35
CA GLY A 75 -4.44 8.47 -13.27
C GLY A 75 -4.89 7.38 -14.22
N MET A 76 -4.33 7.38 -15.42
CA MET A 76 -4.55 6.33 -16.40
C MET A 76 -3.30 6.12 -17.24
N ILE A 77 -3.02 4.87 -17.58
CA ILE A 77 -1.89 4.46 -18.42
C ILE A 77 -2.47 3.87 -19.70
N SER A 78 -2.11 4.46 -20.83
CA SER A 78 -2.57 4.04 -22.15
C SER A 78 -1.43 3.34 -22.88
N HIS A 79 -1.73 2.16 -23.43
CA HIS A 79 -0.85 1.47 -24.37
C HIS A 79 -1.24 1.84 -25.80
N MET A 80 -0.36 2.51 -26.52
CA MET A 80 -0.53 2.83 -27.93
C MET A 80 0.16 1.76 -28.78
N GLY A 81 -0.62 0.82 -29.30
CA GLY A 81 -0.13 -0.22 -30.20
C GLY A 81 -1.12 -1.37 -30.36
N ASN A 82 -1.01 -2.10 -31.47
CA ASN A 82 -1.87 -3.24 -31.77
C ASN A 82 -1.31 -4.59 -31.25
N SER A 83 -0.17 -4.60 -30.57
CA SER A 83 0.52 -5.79 -30.07
C SER A 83 0.77 -5.66 -28.57
N THR A 84 0.60 -6.75 -27.82
CA THR A 84 1.00 -6.78 -26.40
C THR A 84 2.51 -6.89 -26.21
N ALA A 85 3.25 -7.28 -27.25
CA ALA A 85 4.71 -7.39 -27.22
C ALA A 85 5.42 -6.08 -27.62
N SER A 86 4.69 -5.12 -28.20
CA SER A 86 5.27 -3.86 -28.66
C SER A 86 4.23 -2.74 -28.73
N GLY A 87 4.58 -1.58 -28.21
CA GLY A 87 3.84 -0.34 -28.36
C GLY A 87 4.46 0.74 -27.48
N HIS A 88 3.73 1.83 -27.32
CA HIS A 88 4.20 3.00 -26.59
C HIS A 88 3.28 3.28 -25.40
N TYR A 89 3.86 3.40 -24.20
CA TYR A 89 3.09 3.74 -23.02
C TYR A 89 3.12 5.24 -22.76
N VAL A 90 1.94 5.81 -22.55
CA VAL A 90 1.78 7.19 -22.07
C VAL A 90 0.90 7.19 -20.84
N CYS A 91 1.10 8.12 -19.93
CA CYS A 91 0.22 8.25 -18.78
C CYS A 91 -0.42 9.64 -18.72
N HIS A 92 -1.65 9.68 -18.22
CA HIS A 92 -2.37 10.88 -17.91
C HIS A 92 -2.62 10.91 -16.43
N ILE A 93 -2.25 12.00 -15.76
CA ILE A 93 -2.42 12.17 -14.32
C ILE A 93 -3.21 13.44 -14.08
N LYS A 94 -4.20 13.37 -13.20
CA LYS A 94 -4.98 14.51 -12.75
C LYS A 94 -4.09 15.42 -11.91
N ARG A 95 -4.08 16.72 -12.20
CA ARG A 95 -3.21 17.69 -11.52
C ARG A 95 -3.44 17.73 -10.01
N SER A 96 -4.68 17.57 -9.55
CA SER A 96 -4.99 17.46 -8.12
C SER A 96 -4.30 16.27 -7.43
N ALA A 97 -4.02 15.19 -8.16
CA ALA A 97 -3.31 14.03 -7.64
C ALA A 97 -1.81 14.29 -7.52
N LEU A 98 -1.22 15.04 -8.47
CA LEU A 98 0.17 15.49 -8.38
C LEU A 98 0.40 16.40 -7.17
N SER A 99 -0.55 17.28 -6.88
CA SER A 99 -0.48 18.18 -5.71
C SER A 99 -0.69 17.47 -4.36
N LYS A 100 -1.33 16.30 -4.34
CA LYS A 100 -1.55 15.50 -3.11
C LYS A 100 -0.32 14.69 -2.68
N GLY A 101 0.76 14.74 -3.46
CA GLY A 101 2.11 14.44 -3.00
C GLY A 101 2.62 13.04 -3.38
N VAL A 102 3.71 13.05 -4.15
CA VAL A 102 4.84 12.17 -3.87
C VAL A 102 5.50 12.71 -2.58
N PRO A 103 5.72 11.90 -1.54
CA PRO A 103 6.43 12.36 -0.35
C PRO A 103 7.82 12.92 -0.71
N GLY A 104 8.07 14.21 -0.43
CA GLY A 104 9.39 14.84 -0.60
C GLY A 104 9.55 15.78 -1.80
N VAL A 105 8.54 16.01 -2.63
CA VAL A 105 8.59 17.01 -3.71
C VAL A 105 7.68 18.18 -3.38
N THR A 106 8.26 19.34 -3.06
CA THR A 106 7.53 20.60 -2.96
C THR A 106 7.10 21.05 -4.35
N ALA A 107 5.80 21.29 -4.56
CA ALA A 107 5.29 21.85 -5.81
C ALA A 107 6.01 23.18 -6.11
N THR A 108 6.79 23.24 -7.20
CA THR A 108 7.67 24.38 -7.53
C THR A 108 7.00 25.47 -8.37
N CYS A 109 5.73 25.33 -8.74
CA CYS A 109 4.96 26.37 -9.42
C CYS A 109 3.63 26.59 -8.72
N GLU A 110 3.35 27.83 -8.32
CA GLU A 110 1.99 28.24 -8.02
C GLU A 110 1.13 28.05 -9.28
N PRO A 111 -0.04 27.40 -9.18
CA PRO A 111 -0.90 27.16 -10.33
C PRO A 111 -1.35 28.48 -10.94
N ALA A 112 -1.26 28.60 -12.26
CA ALA A 112 -1.78 29.77 -12.96
C ALA A 112 -3.31 29.86 -12.74
N PRO A 113 -3.91 31.06 -12.67
CA PRO A 113 -5.32 31.25 -12.30
C PRO A 113 -6.36 30.58 -13.22
N SER A 114 -5.94 30.06 -14.38
CA SER A 114 -6.76 29.27 -15.31
C SER A 114 -6.68 27.75 -15.10
N GLU A 115 -5.81 27.27 -14.22
CA GLU A 115 -5.52 25.86 -14.00
C GLU A 115 -6.40 25.30 -12.88
N GLY A 116 -7.57 24.79 -13.26
CA GLY A 116 -8.51 24.18 -12.31
C GLY A 116 -8.05 22.81 -11.79
N PRO A 117 -8.55 22.36 -10.62
CA PRO A 117 -8.18 21.07 -10.00
C PRO A 117 -8.56 19.83 -10.84
N ASN A 118 -9.37 20.02 -11.89
CA ASN A 118 -9.79 18.96 -12.80
C ASN A 118 -8.93 18.85 -14.08
N GLU A 119 -7.82 19.57 -14.15
CA GLU A 119 -6.90 19.50 -15.27
C GLU A 119 -6.15 18.16 -15.33
N TRP A 120 -5.95 17.65 -16.54
CA TRP A 120 -5.17 16.45 -16.82
C TRP A 120 -3.86 16.81 -17.47
N VAL A 121 -2.80 16.10 -17.08
CA VAL A 121 -1.46 16.26 -17.65
C VAL A 121 -1.06 14.94 -18.30
N ILE A 122 -0.64 14.98 -19.56
CA ILE A 122 -0.04 13.83 -20.25
C ILE A 122 1.47 13.84 -20.03
N PHE A 123 2.01 12.68 -19.67
CA PHE A 123 3.43 12.39 -19.62
C PHE A 123 3.74 11.35 -20.69
N ASN A 124 4.59 11.75 -21.62
CA ASN A 124 5.06 10.96 -22.74
C ASN A 124 6.59 11.07 -22.77
N ASP A 125 7.25 10.20 -22.02
CA ASP A 125 8.69 10.26 -21.75
C ASP A 125 9.10 11.65 -21.22
N GLU A 126 9.98 12.34 -21.94
CA GLU A 126 10.46 13.69 -21.61
C GLU A 126 9.42 14.79 -21.93
N LYS A 127 8.35 14.46 -22.66
CA LYS A 127 7.32 15.41 -23.07
C LYS A 127 6.18 15.41 -22.06
N VAL A 128 6.00 16.54 -21.40
CA VAL A 128 4.91 16.78 -20.46
C VAL A 128 4.05 17.93 -20.99
N ALA A 129 2.74 17.71 -21.08
CA ALA A 129 1.81 18.72 -21.58
C ALA A 129 0.45 18.63 -20.87
N ARG A 130 -0.31 19.72 -20.93
CA ARG A 130 -1.73 19.70 -20.58
C ARG A 130 -2.48 18.82 -21.57
N SER A 131 -3.30 17.91 -21.07
CA SER A 131 -4.16 17.04 -21.87
C SER A 131 -5.58 17.59 -21.89
N GLU A 132 -5.99 18.16 -23.03
CA GLU A 132 -7.31 18.77 -23.20
C GLU A 132 -8.41 17.74 -23.43
N CYS A 133 -8.09 16.65 -24.14
CA CYS A 133 -9.00 15.54 -24.43
C CYS A 133 -8.34 14.21 -24.01
N PRO A 134 -8.32 13.89 -22.71
CA PRO A 134 -7.69 12.67 -22.23
C PRO A 134 -8.45 11.42 -22.72
N PRO A 135 -7.76 10.35 -23.19
CA PRO A 135 -8.39 9.19 -23.83
C PRO A 135 -8.97 8.18 -22.81
N PHE A 136 -9.98 8.60 -22.05
CA PHE A 136 -10.55 7.82 -20.92
C PHE A 136 -11.09 6.43 -21.27
N GLN A 137 -11.44 6.16 -22.53
CA GLN A 137 -11.99 4.85 -22.93
C GLN A 137 -10.91 3.87 -23.40
N HIS A 138 -9.72 4.37 -23.73
CA HIS A 138 -8.66 3.60 -24.38
C HIS A 138 -7.44 3.39 -23.47
N ALA A 139 -7.56 3.71 -22.18
CA ALA A 139 -6.50 3.39 -21.25
C ALA A 139 -6.51 1.90 -20.89
N TYR A 140 -5.31 1.38 -20.66
CA TYR A 140 -5.05 -0.01 -20.33
C TYR A 140 -5.15 -0.24 -18.82
N LEU A 141 -4.56 0.66 -18.01
CA LEU A 141 -4.72 0.67 -16.55
C LEU A 141 -5.34 1.98 -16.08
N TYR A 142 -6.18 1.89 -15.07
CA TYR A 142 -6.80 3.03 -14.39
C TYR A 142 -6.40 3.02 -12.92
N VAL A 143 -6.05 4.19 -12.39
CA VAL A 143 -5.69 4.40 -11.00
C VAL A 143 -6.76 5.27 -10.35
N PHE A 144 -7.39 4.72 -9.33
CA PHE A 144 -8.41 5.38 -8.55
C PHE A 144 -7.90 5.60 -7.13
N LEU A 145 -8.20 6.78 -6.55
CA LEU A 145 -8.08 6.99 -5.12
C LEU A 145 -9.46 6.92 -4.48
N THR A 146 -9.52 6.38 -3.27
CA THR A 146 -10.71 6.50 -2.44
C THR A 146 -10.96 7.98 -2.17
N MET A 147 -12.20 8.39 -2.41
CA MET A 147 -12.70 9.66 -1.93
C MET A 147 -13.03 9.45 -0.47
N ALA A 148 -12.03 9.65 0.39
CA ALA A 148 -12.30 9.83 1.81
C ALA A 148 -13.38 10.92 1.88
N GLU A 149 -14.56 10.57 2.43
CA GLU A 149 -15.48 11.60 2.83
C GLU A 149 -14.69 12.59 3.68
N LYS A 150 -14.95 13.88 3.52
CA LYS A 150 -14.46 14.87 4.45
C LYS A 150 -15.20 14.59 5.75
N SER A 151 -14.78 13.56 6.47
CA SER A 151 -15.14 13.38 7.85
C SER A 151 -14.47 14.57 8.52
N ASP A 152 -15.27 15.55 8.89
CA ASP A 152 -14.85 16.60 9.81
C ASP A 152 -14.40 15.99 11.15
N ASP A 153 -14.52 14.67 11.33
CA ASP A 153 -13.95 13.89 12.39
C ASP A 153 -12.75 13.03 11.94
N LEU A 154 -11.59 13.41 12.47
CA LEU A 154 -10.45 12.56 12.85
C LEU A 154 -9.50 12.01 11.77
N TYR A 155 -8.60 12.89 11.33
CA TYR A 155 -7.19 12.56 11.08
C TYR A 155 -6.60 11.92 12.36
N LEU A 156 -6.61 10.59 12.48
CA LEU A 156 -6.20 9.89 13.70
C LEU A 156 -4.74 10.12 14.17
N PRO A 157 -3.75 10.51 13.34
CA PRO A 157 -2.45 10.94 13.86
C PRO A 157 -2.50 12.33 14.50
N ASN A 158 -3.18 13.29 13.85
CA ASN A 158 -3.22 14.67 14.32
C ASN A 158 -4.23 14.89 15.45
N ALA A 159 -5.29 14.08 15.53
CA ALA A 159 -6.25 14.13 16.61
C ALA A 159 -5.71 13.55 17.92
N VAL A 160 -4.88 12.51 17.85
CA VAL A 160 -4.14 11.99 19.01
C VAL A 160 -3.13 13.03 19.48
N ILE A 161 -2.35 13.62 18.57
CA ILE A 161 -1.43 14.73 18.89
C ILE A 161 -2.20 15.92 19.47
N GLY A 162 -3.34 16.30 18.89
CA GLY A 162 -4.18 17.40 19.38
C GLY A 162 -4.89 17.12 20.70
N ARG A 163 -5.14 15.86 21.05
CA ARG A 163 -5.66 15.45 22.36
C ARG A 163 -4.54 15.43 23.41
N ILE A 164 -3.36 14.93 23.06
CA ILE A 164 -2.16 14.97 23.92
C ILE A 164 -1.76 16.42 24.22
N ILE A 165 -1.75 17.31 23.22
CA ILE A 165 -1.44 18.72 23.41
C ILE A 165 -2.49 19.41 24.29
N ARG A 166 -3.79 19.14 24.07
CA ARG A 166 -4.86 19.75 24.89
C ARG A 166 -4.82 19.29 26.35
N GLU A 167 -4.57 18.01 26.61
CA GLU A 167 -4.43 17.53 27.99
C GLU A 167 -3.12 18.00 28.64
N ALA A 168 -2.01 18.06 27.89
CA ALA A 168 -0.75 18.59 28.40
C ALA A 168 -0.85 20.08 28.77
N VAL A 169 -1.58 20.88 27.98
CA VAL A 169 -1.80 22.31 28.26
C VAL A 169 -2.74 22.51 29.46
N SER A 170 -3.76 21.67 29.63
CA SER A 170 -4.65 21.72 30.81
C SER A 170 -3.96 21.30 32.11
N LEU A 171 -2.87 20.53 32.04
CA LEU A 171 -2.05 20.16 33.20
C LEU A 171 -1.00 21.22 33.56
N LEU A 172 -0.65 22.10 32.61
CA LEU A 172 0.34 23.15 32.80
C LEU A 172 -0.26 24.48 33.28
N PHE A 173 -1.56 24.68 33.10
CA PHE A 173 -2.27 25.87 33.55
C PHE A 173 -3.61 25.46 34.20
N PRO A 174 -3.71 25.44 35.54
CA PRO A 174 -4.96 25.15 36.25
C PRO A 174 -5.99 26.28 36.15
#